data_AF-A0A932USK3-F1
#
_entry.id   AF-A0A932USK3-F1
#
_cell.length_a   1.000
_cell.length_b   1.000
_cell.length_c   1.000
_cell.angle_alpha   90.00
_cell.angle_beta   90.00
_cell.angle_gamma   90.00
#
_symmetry.space_group_name_H-M   'P 1'
#
loop_
_entity.id
_entity.type
_entity.pdbx_description
1 polymer ?
#
loop_
_entity_poly.entity_id
_entity_poly.type
_entity_poly.pdbx_seq_one_letter_code
_entity_poly.pdbx_strand_id
1 'polypeptide(L)'
;MQGGDDEKGKAIYAKFCESCHGPTGKGDGPAAATLTPKPANFADAKLMGSVPDDSLFKIIREGGAAVGKSPMMPPWGGGLKDEDIRNVIAYLRTFSKR
;
A
#
# COMPACT_ATOMS: atom_id res chain seq x y z
N MET A 1 -10.13 -13.16 11.23
CA MET A 1 -8.81 -12.72 10.70
C MET A 1 -8.22 -11.82 11.77
N GLN A 2 -7.07 -12.17 12.36
CA GLN A 2 -6.38 -11.23 13.26
C GLN A 2 -6.11 -9.95 12.46
N GLY A 3 -6.88 -8.90 12.75
CA GLY A 3 -6.79 -7.62 12.07
C GLY A 3 -5.45 -6.97 12.38
N GLY A 4 -4.81 -6.39 11.37
CA GLY A 4 -3.63 -5.57 11.58
C GLY A 4 -3.95 -4.33 12.42
N ASP A 5 -2.93 -3.79 13.06
CA ASP A 5 -2.96 -2.56 13.85
C ASP A 5 -2.71 -1.37 12.90
N ASP A 6 -3.73 -0.54 12.68
CA ASP A 6 -3.68 0.58 11.75
C ASP A 6 -2.84 1.75 12.26
N GLU A 7 -2.65 1.90 13.58
CA GLU A 7 -1.75 2.91 14.15
C GLU A 7 -0.28 2.57 13.85
N LYS A 8 0.10 1.30 14.04
CA LYS A 8 1.43 0.81 13.61
C LYS A 8 1.57 0.89 12.10
N GLY A 9 0.52 0.50 11.37
CA GLY A 9 0.45 0.57 9.92
C GLY A 9 0.69 1.98 9.39
N LYS A 10 0.14 3.00 10.05
CA LYS A 10 0.34 4.42 9.71
C LYS A 10 1.81 4.83 9.78
N ALA A 11 2.52 4.44 10.84
CA ALA A 11 3.93 4.77 11.01
C ALA A 11 4.80 4.12 9.92
N ILE A 12 4.50 2.87 9.56
CA ILE A 12 5.18 2.16 8.48
C ILE A 12 4.84 2.80 7.13
N TYR A 13 3.58 3.10 6.87
CA TYR A 13 3.13 3.75 5.64
C TYR A 13 3.85 5.09 5.42
N ALA A 14 3.93 5.94 6.45
CA ALA A 14 4.63 7.22 6.38
C ALA A 14 6.11 7.07 5.98
N LYS A 15 6.77 6.00 6.47
CA LYS A 15 8.19 5.75 6.19
C LYS A 15 8.46 5.13 4.83
N PHE A 16 7.61 4.21 4.36
CA PHE A 16 7.92 3.36 3.21
C PHE A 16 7.02 3.61 1.98
N CYS A 17 5.81 4.13 2.17
CA CYS A 17 4.79 4.18 1.14
C CYS A 17 4.39 5.59 0.73
N GLU A 18 4.41 6.54 1.68
CA GLU A 18 3.86 7.88 1.53
C GLU A 18 4.54 8.71 0.43
N SER A 19 5.85 8.57 0.23
CA SER A 19 6.57 9.33 -0.80
C SER A 19 6.03 9.08 -2.21
N CYS A 20 5.48 7.90 -2.47
CA CYS A 20 4.85 7.53 -3.74
C CYS A 20 3.31 7.61 -3.65
N HIS A 21 2.70 7.05 -2.61
CA HIS A 21 1.25 6.94 -2.51
C HIS A 21 0.55 8.17 -1.91
N GLY A 22 1.31 9.10 -1.35
CA GLY A 22 0.83 10.35 -0.77
C GLY A 22 0.25 10.20 0.64
N PRO A 23 0.19 11.28 1.44
CA PRO A 23 -0.31 11.22 2.82
C PRO A 23 -1.81 10.91 2.89
N THR A 24 -2.55 11.15 1.79
CA THR A 24 -3.98 10.86 1.67
C THR A 24 -4.27 9.54 0.93
N GLY A 25 -3.23 8.80 0.53
CA GLY A 25 -3.38 7.51 -0.16
C GLY A 25 -3.88 7.62 -1.59
N LYS A 26 -3.86 8.81 -2.21
CA LYS A 26 -4.43 9.04 -3.55
C LYS A 26 -3.48 8.74 -4.70
N GLY A 27 -2.28 8.27 -4.42
CA GLY A 27 -1.24 8.07 -5.44
C GLY A 27 -0.67 9.39 -5.94
N ASP A 28 -0.63 10.39 -5.06
CA ASP A 28 -0.23 11.78 -5.32
C ASP A 28 1.00 12.19 -4.49
N GLY A 29 1.79 11.23 -4.03
CA GLY A 29 3.06 11.49 -3.36
C GLY A 29 4.04 12.24 -4.28
N PRO A 30 5.05 12.93 -3.74
CA PRO A 30 6.01 13.70 -4.52
C PRO A 30 6.71 12.86 -5.61
N ALA A 31 6.94 11.57 -5.38
CA ALA A 31 7.51 10.67 -6.37
C ALA A 31 6.50 10.23 -7.44
N ALA A 32 5.19 10.33 -7.21
CA ALA A 32 4.16 9.88 -8.15
C ALA A 32 4.14 10.65 -9.47
N ALA A 33 4.63 11.89 -9.49
CA ALA A 33 4.61 12.75 -10.67
C ALA A 33 5.37 12.16 -11.87
N THR A 34 6.40 11.34 -11.61
CA THR A 34 7.25 10.73 -12.64
C THR A 34 6.96 9.25 -12.87
N LEU A 35 5.99 8.66 -12.15
CA LEU A 35 5.68 7.23 -12.22
C LEU A 35 4.58 6.94 -13.24
N THR A 36 4.88 6.03 -14.18
CA THR A 36 3.91 5.48 -15.13
C THR A 36 3.91 3.94 -15.03
N PRO A 37 2.78 3.30 -14.68
CA PRO A 37 1.52 3.91 -14.25
C PRO A 37 1.63 4.60 -12.89
N LYS A 38 0.72 5.53 -12.60
CA LYS A 38 0.63 6.18 -11.28
C LYS A 38 0.32 5.16 -10.18
N PRO A 39 0.76 5.41 -8.94
CA PRO A 39 0.40 4.58 -7.80
C PRO A 39 -1.13 4.51 -7.60
N ALA A 40 -1.61 3.39 -7.04
CA ALA A 40 -3.04 3.19 -6.82
C ALA A 40 -3.62 4.23 -5.84
N ASN A 41 -4.87 4.63 -6.11
CA ASN A 41 -5.66 5.50 -5.23
C ASN A 41 -6.43 4.64 -4.21
N PHE A 42 -5.91 4.56 -2.99
CA PHE A 42 -6.53 3.82 -1.88
C PHE A 42 -7.79 4.50 -1.31
N ALA A 43 -8.06 5.76 -1.67
CA ALA A 43 -9.31 6.43 -1.33
C ALA A 43 -10.47 6.02 -2.26
N ASP A 44 -10.19 5.34 -3.37
CA ASP A 44 -11.23 4.76 -4.22
C ASP A 44 -11.81 3.51 -3.53
N ALA A 45 -12.98 3.67 -2.92
CA ALA A 45 -13.68 2.59 -2.21
C ALA A 45 -14.11 1.44 -3.13
N LYS A 46 -14.39 1.69 -4.42
CA LYS A 46 -14.73 0.63 -5.37
C LYS A 46 -13.50 -0.22 -5.68
N LEU A 47 -12.36 0.44 -5.94
CA LEU A 47 -11.09 -0.26 -6.13
C LEU A 47 -10.74 -1.06 -4.88
N MET A 48 -10.68 -0.41 -3.72
CA MET A 48 -10.29 -1.09 -2.48
C MET A 48 -11.27 -2.21 -2.11
N GLY A 49 -12.58 -2.03 -2.28
CA GLY A 49 -13.57 -3.08 -2.05
C GLY A 49 -13.40 -4.31 -2.95
N SER A 50 -12.82 -4.15 -4.14
CA SER A 50 -12.59 -5.23 -5.10
C SER A 50 -11.28 -6.01 -4.90
N VAL A 51 -10.32 -5.45 -4.15
CA VAL A 51 -9.00 -6.06 -3.96
C VAL A 51 -8.97 -6.79 -2.62
N PRO A 52 -8.72 -8.11 -2.56
CA PRO A 52 -8.58 -8.85 -1.31
C PRO A 52 -7.32 -8.46 -0.51
N ASP A 53 -7.33 -8.63 0.82
CA ASP A 53 -6.17 -8.36 1.67
C ASP A 53 -4.95 -9.20 1.27
N ASP A 54 -5.14 -10.46 0.90
CA ASP A 54 -4.04 -11.33 0.44
C ASP A 54 -3.38 -10.81 -0.84
N SER A 55 -4.15 -10.14 -1.70
CA SER A 55 -3.60 -9.49 -2.91
C SER A 55 -2.75 -8.27 -2.52
N LEU A 56 -3.21 -7.45 -1.57
CA LEU A 56 -2.43 -6.33 -1.04
C LEU A 56 -1.16 -6.82 -0.36
N PHE A 57 -1.25 -7.89 0.42
CA PHE A 57 -0.11 -8.53 1.08
C PHE A 57 0.93 -8.99 0.07
N LYS A 58 0.50 -9.68 -0.98
CA LYS A 58 1.39 -10.13 -2.05
C LYS A 58 2.06 -8.96 -2.76
N ILE A 59 1.30 -7.91 -3.12
CA ILE A 59 1.83 -6.71 -3.77
C ILE A 59 2.90 -6.03 -2.90
N ILE A 60 2.65 -5.86 -1.60
CA ILE A 60 3.60 -5.19 -0.70
C ILE A 60 4.84 -6.07 -0.49
N ARG A 61 4.65 -7.37 -0.29
CA ARG A 61 5.74 -8.31 -0.04
C ARG A 61 6.65 -8.48 -1.25
N GLU A 62 6.08 -8.73 -2.42
CA GLU A 62 6.79 -9.15 -3.63
C GLU A 62 7.04 -7.99 -4.62
N GLY A 63 6.45 -6.82 -4.37
CA GLY A 63 6.57 -5.66 -5.24
C GLY A 63 5.63 -5.71 -6.44
N GLY A 64 5.55 -4.60 -7.17
CA GLY A 64 4.61 -4.46 -8.28
C GLY A 64 4.96 -5.34 -9.48
N ALA A 65 6.23 -5.52 -9.81
CA ALA A 65 6.66 -6.36 -10.93
C ALA A 65 6.16 -7.81 -10.81
N ALA A 66 6.21 -8.38 -9.59
CA ALA A 66 5.83 -9.77 -9.31
C ALA A 66 4.34 -10.07 -9.56
N VAL A 67 3.49 -9.03 -9.59
CA VAL A 67 2.04 -9.15 -9.80
C VAL A 67 1.54 -8.41 -11.05
N GLY A 68 2.44 -8.13 -12.00
CA GLY A 68 2.10 -7.43 -13.26
C GLY A 68 1.65 -5.97 -13.07
N LYS A 69 2.15 -5.32 -12.02
CA LYS A 69 1.99 -3.88 -11.74
C LYS A 69 3.30 -3.13 -12.00
N SER A 70 3.35 -1.85 -11.64
CA SER A 70 4.53 -1.00 -11.87
C SER A 70 5.78 -1.63 -11.25
N PRO A 71 6.88 -1.79 -12.02
CA PRO A 71 8.15 -2.30 -11.48
C PRO A 71 8.80 -1.33 -10.49
N MET A 72 8.36 -0.07 -10.48
CA MET A 72 8.82 0.96 -9.54
C MET A 72 8.26 0.78 -8.13
N MET A 73 7.31 -0.14 -7.92
CA MET A 73 6.89 -0.53 -6.58
C MET A 73 7.80 -1.65 -6.08
N PRO A 74 8.74 -1.37 -5.16
CA PRO A 74 9.75 -2.34 -4.74
C PRO A 74 9.14 -3.44 -3.85
N PRO A 75 9.79 -4.63 -3.79
CA PRO A 75 9.43 -5.67 -2.83
C PRO A 75 9.85 -5.29 -1.42
N TRP A 76 8.90 -5.29 -0.47
CA TRP A 76 9.20 -4.96 0.93
C TRP A 76 9.38 -6.19 1.83
N GLY A 77 9.15 -7.41 1.33
CA GLY A 77 9.25 -8.64 2.12
C GLY A 77 10.63 -8.94 2.71
N GLY A 78 11.70 -8.32 2.19
CA GLY A 78 13.05 -8.41 2.77
C GLY A 78 13.32 -7.42 3.90
N GLY A 79 12.51 -6.37 4.04
CA GLY A 79 12.69 -5.29 5.02
C GLY A 79 11.56 -5.13 6.03
N LEU A 80 10.36 -5.65 5.74
CA LEU A 80 9.19 -5.65 6.60
C LEU A 80 8.80 -7.08 6.97
N LYS A 81 8.41 -7.28 8.23
CA LYS A 81 7.84 -8.56 8.68
C LYS A 81 6.42 -8.71 8.15
N ASP A 82 5.92 -9.94 8.07
CA ASP A 82 4.55 -10.22 7.63
C ASP A 82 3.50 -9.49 8.49
N GLU A 83 3.77 -9.34 9.79
CA GLU A 83 2.92 -8.57 10.70
C GLU A 83 2.90 -7.08 10.35
N ASP A 84 4.06 -6.49 10.02
CA ASP A 84 4.17 -5.10 9.60
C ASP A 84 3.41 -4.86 8.29
N ILE A 85 3.48 -5.80 7.35
CA ILE A 85 2.72 -5.74 6.11
C ILE A 85 1.21 -5.78 6.40
N ARG A 86 0.76 -6.67 7.30
CA ARG A 86 -0.64 -6.73 7.72
C ARG A 86 -1.11 -5.44 8.40
N ASN A 87 -0.26 -4.83 9.23
CA ASN A 87 -0.53 -3.53 9.85
C ASN A 87 -0.68 -2.43 8.79
N VAL A 88 0.20 -2.37 7.80
CA VAL A 88 0.07 -1.44 6.66
C VAL A 88 -1.24 -1.66 5.93
N ILE A 89 -1.62 -2.91 5.64
CA ILE A 89 -2.90 -3.21 4.96
C ILE A 89 -4.09 -2.69 5.78
N ALA A 90 -4.09 -2.92 7.10
CA ALA A 90 -5.12 -2.38 7.98
C ALA A 90 -5.22 -0.85 7.86
N TYR A 91 -4.09 -0.15 7.84
CA TYR A 91 -4.05 1.30 7.60
C TYR A 91 -4.54 1.70 6.20
N LEU A 92 -4.17 0.96 5.14
CA LEU A 92 -4.64 1.22 3.78
C LEU A 92 -6.17 1.17 3.68
N ARG A 93 -6.80 0.23 4.40
CA ARG A 93 -8.27 0.10 4.47
C ARG A 93 -8.96 1.29 5.12
N THR A 94 -8.24 2.14 5.84
CA THR A 94 -8.82 3.35 6.43
C THR A 94 -9.03 4.46 5.39
N PHE A 95 -8.25 4.50 4.30
CA PHE A 95 -8.38 5.57 3.30
C PHE A 95 -9.72 5.56 2.57
N SER A 96 -10.28 4.38 2.29
CA SER A 96 -11.58 4.25 1.62
C SER A 96 -12.79 4.43 2.55
N LYS A 97 -12.55 4.70 3.84
CA LYS A 97 -13.59 4.90 4.87
C LYS A 97 -13.64 6.34 5.39
N ARG A 98 -12.77 7.21 4.89
CA ARG A 98 -12.66 8.63 5.28
C ARG A 98 -13.48 9.52 4.37
#